data_AF-A0AAN0VBM4-F1
#
_entry.id   AF-A0AAN0VBM4-F1
#
_cell.length_a   1.000
_cell.length_b   1.000
_cell.length_c   1.000
_cell.angle_alpha   90.00
_cell.angle_beta   90.00
_cell.angle_gamma   90.00
#
_symmetry.space_group_name_H-M   'P 1'
#
loop_
_entity.id
_entity.type
_entity.pdbx_description
1 polymer ?
#
loop_
_entity_poly.entity_id
_entity_poly.type
_entity_poly.pdbx_seq_one_letter_code
_entity_poly.pdbx_strand_id
1 'polypeptide(L)'
;MKKLFMLCCASLLAACSSHTPSNQASLEGEVFYLQRMALPPTATLSVSLQDVSLMDAPAVTLASQAGPVKGNVPLPFRLSYDPAHVKPGHRYAVSARIELNGKLLFINTEHHGVKLDGSDQQPVRIKVDPVR
;
A
#
# COMPACT_ATOMS: atom_id res chain seq x y z
N MET A 1 -32.36 67.65 -2.17
CA MET A 1 -32.67 66.67 -3.25
C MET A 1 -31.35 66.43 -3.99
N LYS A 2 -30.78 65.24 -4.19
CA LYS A 2 -31.31 63.91 -4.47
C LYS A 2 -30.20 62.87 -4.14
N LYS A 3 -30.63 61.67 -3.75
CA LYS A 3 -29.91 60.47 -3.31
C LYS A 3 -28.98 59.89 -4.39
N LEU A 4 -27.86 59.23 -4.01
CA LEU A 4 -27.44 57.91 -4.56
C LEU A 4 -26.19 57.38 -3.80
N PHE A 5 -26.34 56.50 -2.81
CA PHE A 5 -26.28 55.03 -2.90
C PHE A 5 -24.88 54.43 -3.19
N MET A 6 -24.18 54.18 -2.09
CA MET A 6 -23.31 53.05 -1.76
C MET A 6 -23.53 51.76 -2.60
N LEU A 7 -22.47 51.19 -3.20
CA LEU A 7 -22.34 49.76 -3.57
C LEU A 7 -20.88 49.46 -3.96
N CYS A 8 -20.03 48.94 -3.06
CA CYS A 8 -19.77 47.51 -2.81
C CYS A 8 -19.26 46.73 -4.05
N CYS A 9 -17.95 46.45 -4.09
CA CYS A 9 -17.36 45.36 -4.88
C CYS A 9 -16.25 44.71 -4.05
N ALA A 10 -16.66 43.94 -3.04
CA ALA A 10 -15.80 42.97 -2.39
C ALA A 10 -15.79 41.70 -3.26
N SER A 11 -14.72 41.49 -4.01
CA SER A 11 -14.49 40.26 -4.77
C SER A 11 -14.22 39.10 -3.80
N LEU A 12 -15.26 38.32 -3.51
CA LEU A 12 -15.14 37.03 -2.84
C LEU A 12 -14.53 36.02 -3.83
N LEU A 13 -13.22 35.78 -3.75
CA LEU A 13 -12.62 34.56 -4.30
C LEU A 13 -13.02 33.39 -3.38
N ALA A 14 -14.19 32.81 -3.61
CA ALA A 14 -14.54 31.52 -3.07
C ALA A 14 -13.81 30.44 -3.89
N ALA A 15 -12.58 30.13 -3.51
CA ALA A 15 -11.87 28.95 -3.98
C ALA A 15 -12.58 27.71 -3.41
N CYS A 16 -13.48 27.10 -4.18
CA CYS A 16 -13.98 25.76 -3.89
C CYS A 16 -12.82 24.77 -4.04
N SER A 17 -12.07 24.56 -2.96
CA SER A 17 -11.16 23.42 -2.85
C SER A 17 -12.03 22.18 -2.69
N SER A 18 -12.47 21.60 -3.82
CA SER A 18 -13.20 20.34 -3.86
C SER A 18 -12.27 19.22 -3.44
N HIS A 19 -12.17 19.02 -2.12
CA HIS A 19 -11.53 17.86 -1.51
C HIS A 19 -12.45 16.67 -1.76
N THR A 20 -12.36 16.05 -2.94
CA THR A 20 -13.00 14.74 -3.17
C THR A 20 -12.34 13.77 -2.20
N PRO A 21 -13.06 13.22 -1.20
CA PRO A 21 -12.49 12.19 -0.36
C PRO A 21 -12.15 11.02 -1.28
N SER A 22 -10.85 10.77 -1.49
CA SER A 22 -10.43 9.54 -2.11
C SER A 22 -10.84 8.43 -1.16
N ASN A 23 -11.78 7.58 -1.59
CA ASN A 23 -12.30 6.46 -0.81
C ASN A 23 -11.21 5.39 -0.69
N GLN A 24 -10.17 5.65 0.11
CA GLN A 24 -9.03 4.75 0.28
C GLN A 24 -9.42 3.58 1.20
N ALA A 25 -9.17 2.36 0.75
CA ALA A 25 -9.21 1.17 1.60
C ALA A 25 -7.79 0.79 2.05
N SER A 26 -7.70 0.03 3.14
CA SER A 26 -6.43 -0.42 3.70
C SER A 26 -6.38 -1.94 3.84
N LEU A 27 -5.22 -2.51 3.53
CA LEU A 27 -4.88 -3.89 3.80
C LEU A 27 -3.74 -3.94 4.81
N GLU A 28 -3.99 -4.50 5.98
CA GLU A 28 -3.00 -4.67 7.04
C GLU A 28 -2.42 -6.08 7.05
N GLY A 29 -1.15 -6.18 7.40
CA GLY A 29 -0.49 -7.47 7.50
C GLY A 29 0.86 -7.40 8.20
N GLU A 30 1.49 -8.57 8.24
CA GLU A 30 2.74 -8.81 8.94
C GLU A 30 3.66 -9.68 8.08
N VAL A 31 4.92 -9.28 7.97
CA VAL A 31 5.97 -10.06 7.32
C VAL A 31 6.81 -10.79 8.37
N PHE A 32 7.02 -12.08 8.19
CA PHE A 32 7.83 -12.89 9.09
C PHE A 32 8.71 -13.91 8.38
N TYR A 33 9.75 -14.38 9.07
CA TYR A 33 10.64 -15.45 8.61
C TYR A 33 10.98 -16.38 9.79
N LEU A 34 11.42 -17.60 9.51
CA LEU A 34 11.62 -18.65 10.53
C LEU A 34 13.07 -18.78 11.01
N GLN A 35 14.01 -18.21 10.25
CA GLN A 35 15.43 -18.23 10.54
C GLN A 35 15.71 -17.52 11.86
N ARG A 36 16.53 -18.13 12.73
CA ARG A 36 16.89 -17.56 14.03
C ARG A 36 18.05 -16.57 13.88
N MET A 37 17.82 -15.50 13.13
CA MET A 37 18.79 -14.43 12.91
C MET A 37 18.11 -13.07 12.98
N ALA A 38 18.84 -12.05 13.41
CA ALA A 38 18.37 -10.67 13.36
C ALA A 38 18.50 -10.11 11.94
N LEU A 39 17.54 -9.30 11.52
CA LEU A 39 17.70 -8.47 10.32
C LEU A 39 18.72 -7.36 10.59
N PRO A 40 19.58 -7.04 9.61
CA PRO A 40 20.38 -5.82 9.66
C PRO A 40 19.47 -4.60 9.84
N PRO A 41 19.81 -3.63 10.71
CA PRO A 41 18.95 -2.47 10.99
C PRO A 41 18.81 -1.53 9.79
N THR A 42 19.71 -1.63 8.81
CA THR A 42 19.68 -0.88 7.55
C THR A 42 18.95 -1.63 6.42
N ALA A 43 18.40 -2.82 6.70
CA ALA A 43 17.59 -3.53 5.73
C ALA A 43 16.29 -2.77 5.45
N THR A 44 15.83 -2.83 4.20
CA THR A 44 14.60 -2.21 3.72
C THR A 44 13.57 -3.30 3.47
N LEU A 45 12.41 -3.21 4.13
CA LEU A 45 11.24 -4.01 3.82
C LEU A 45 10.46 -3.32 2.71
N SER A 46 10.15 -4.05 1.64
CA SER A 46 9.23 -3.62 0.58
C SER A 46 8.07 -4.61 0.48
N VAL A 47 6.85 -4.09 0.56
CA VAL A 47 5.61 -4.85 0.42
C VAL A 47 4.77 -4.21 -0.67
N SER A 48 4.17 -5.02 -1.54
CA SER A 48 3.34 -4.54 -2.64
C SER A 48 2.08 -5.39 -2.79
N LEU A 49 0.96 -4.72 -3.01
CA LEU A 49 -0.30 -5.30 -3.46
C LEU A 49 -0.34 -5.24 -4.98
N GLN A 50 -0.49 -6.38 -5.64
CA GLN A 50 -0.38 -6.50 -7.08
C GLN A 50 -1.59 -7.24 -7.66
N ASP A 51 -2.02 -6.81 -8.85
CA ASP A 51 -2.91 -7.56 -9.73
C ASP A 51 -2.09 -8.61 -10.49
N VAL A 52 -2.37 -9.87 -10.21
CA VAL A 52 -1.69 -11.06 -10.76
C VAL A 52 -2.62 -11.85 -11.67
N SER A 53 -3.62 -11.19 -12.24
CA SER A 53 -4.62 -11.85 -13.09
C SER A 53 -4.03 -12.41 -14.38
N LEU A 54 -3.06 -11.69 -14.95
CA LEU A 54 -2.37 -12.05 -16.19
C LEU A 54 -1.16 -12.93 -15.89
N MET A 55 -1.03 -14.06 -16.58
CA MET A 55 0.03 -15.04 -16.34
C MET A 55 1.35 -14.71 -17.05
N ASP A 56 1.29 -13.94 -18.15
CA ASP A 56 2.44 -13.66 -19.03
C ASP A 56 2.73 -12.15 -19.14
N ALA A 57 2.26 -11.36 -18.17
CA ALA A 57 2.49 -9.93 -18.11
C ALA A 57 3.06 -9.52 -16.76
N PRO A 58 3.83 -8.42 -16.69
CA PRO A 58 4.21 -7.83 -15.42
C PRO A 58 2.96 -7.53 -14.58
N ALA A 59 3.01 -7.92 -13.31
CA ALA A 59 1.93 -7.64 -12.38
C ALA A 59 1.76 -6.12 -12.18
N VAL A 60 0.51 -5.67 -12.08
CA VAL A 60 0.21 -4.24 -11.90
C VAL A 60 0.13 -3.94 -10.41
N THR A 61 0.98 -3.04 -9.92
CA THR A 61 0.98 -2.64 -8.51
C THR A 61 -0.19 -1.68 -8.21
N LEU A 62 -1.05 -2.07 -7.27
CA LEU A 62 -2.15 -1.22 -6.77
C LEU A 62 -1.68 -0.34 -5.61
N ALA A 63 -0.82 -0.88 -4.76
CA ALA A 63 -0.24 -0.17 -3.62
C ALA A 63 1.11 -0.76 -3.25
N SER A 64 1.99 0.07 -2.70
CA SER A 64 3.29 -0.38 -2.20
C SER A 64 3.72 0.43 -1.00
N GLN A 65 4.39 -0.24 -0.07
CA GLN A 65 5.08 0.35 1.06
C GLN A 65 6.53 -0.11 1.03
N ALA A 66 7.47 0.82 1.13
CA ALA A 66 8.88 0.51 1.29
C ALA A 66 9.47 1.38 2.40
N GLY A 67 10.32 0.80 3.24
CA GLY A 67 10.97 1.54 4.31
C GLY A 67 11.97 0.71 5.11
N PRO A 68 12.80 1.37 5.94
CA PRO A 68 13.72 0.65 6.82
C PRO A 68 12.94 -0.26 7.76
N VAL A 69 13.50 -1.44 8.03
CA VAL A 69 12.97 -2.38 9.02
C VAL A 69 12.99 -1.71 10.39
N LYS A 70 11.83 -1.71 11.07
CA LYS A 70 11.67 -1.15 12.41
C LYS A 70 11.26 -2.25 13.37
N GLY A 71 12.04 -2.44 14.43
CA GLY A 71 11.76 -3.45 15.45
C GLY A 71 12.11 -4.87 15.00
N ASN A 72 11.47 -5.84 15.64
CA ASN A 72 11.71 -7.26 15.41
C ASN A 72 10.53 -7.87 14.66
N VAL A 73 10.77 -9.01 14.01
CA VAL A 73 9.74 -9.84 13.38
C VAL A 73 8.68 -10.28 14.42
N PRO A 74 7.38 -10.30 14.07
CA PRO A 74 6.78 -9.93 12.78
C PRO A 74 6.81 -8.43 12.48
N LEU A 75 7.09 -8.08 11.22
CA LEU A 75 7.17 -6.70 10.75
C LEU A 75 5.81 -6.24 10.21
N PRO A 76 5.12 -5.29 10.85
CA PRO A 76 3.81 -4.85 10.39
C PRO A 76 3.91 -3.97 9.13
N PHE A 77 2.90 -4.05 8.28
CA PHE A 77 2.72 -3.18 7.12
C PHE A 77 1.24 -2.78 6.97
N ARG A 78 1.02 -1.67 6.25
CA ARG A 78 -0.30 -1.20 5.84
C ARG A 78 -0.23 -0.68 4.41
N LEU A 79 -1.01 -1.29 3.52
CA LEU A 79 -1.14 -0.86 2.13
C LEU A 79 -2.46 -0.12 1.95
N SER A 80 -2.38 1.18 1.65
CA SER A 80 -3.55 1.97 1.25
C SER A 80 -3.70 1.90 -0.28
N TYR A 81 -4.90 1.56 -0.75
CA TYR A 81 -5.22 1.44 -2.16
C TYR A 81 -6.59 2.06 -2.47
N ASP A 82 -6.79 2.42 -3.74
CA ASP A 82 -8.10 2.85 -4.24
C ASP A 82 -8.94 1.62 -4.64
N PRO A 83 -10.09 1.35 -3.99
CA PRO A 83 -11.00 0.29 -4.36
C PRO A 83 -11.51 0.39 -5.80
N ALA A 84 -11.50 1.58 -6.41
CA ALA A 84 -11.87 1.75 -7.82
C ALA A 84 -10.91 1.03 -8.78
N HIS A 85 -9.69 0.71 -8.33
CA HIS A 85 -8.73 -0.10 -9.10
C HIS A 85 -8.92 -1.62 -8.92
N VAL A 86 -9.79 -2.03 -8.00
CA VAL A 86 -10.15 -3.44 -7.81
C VAL A 86 -11.23 -3.81 -8.84
N LYS A 87 -10.90 -4.76 -9.72
CA LYS A 87 -11.72 -5.16 -10.85
C LYS A 87 -12.38 -6.52 -10.58
N PRO A 88 -13.66 -6.69 -10.93
CA PRO A 88 -14.33 -7.99 -10.83
C PRO A 88 -13.62 -9.07 -11.65
N GLY A 89 -13.49 -10.27 -11.08
CA GLY A 89 -12.84 -11.42 -11.74
C GLY A 89 -11.30 -11.38 -11.78
N HIS A 90 -10.68 -10.33 -11.23
CA HIS A 90 -9.24 -10.25 -11.09
C HIS A 90 -8.75 -10.96 -9.82
N ARG A 91 -7.46 -11.32 -9.81
CA ARG A 91 -6.76 -11.94 -8.70
C ARG A 91 -5.68 -11.00 -8.18
N TYR A 92 -5.66 -10.81 -6.88
CA TYR A 92 -4.70 -9.94 -6.21
C TYR A 92 -3.83 -10.73 -5.26
N ALA A 93 -2.57 -10.32 -5.14
CA ALA A 93 -1.62 -10.94 -4.23
C ALA A 93 -0.75 -9.89 -3.55
N VAL A 94 -0.31 -10.22 -2.33
CA VAL A 94 0.70 -9.46 -1.60
C VAL A 94 2.06 -10.11 -1.85
N SER A 95 3.05 -9.30 -2.20
CA SER A 95 4.45 -9.70 -2.26
C SER A 95 5.26 -8.91 -1.24
N ALA A 96 6.20 -9.58 -0.60
CA ALA A 96 7.11 -8.98 0.37
C ALA A 96 8.55 -9.40 0.07
N ARG A 97 9.46 -8.44 0.18
CA ARG A 97 10.90 -8.67 0.06
C ARG A 97 11.67 -7.79 1.02
N ILE A 98 12.82 -8.26 1.45
CA ILE A 98 13.74 -7.54 2.32
C ILE A 98 15.08 -7.43 1.60
N GLU A 99 15.57 -6.21 1.46
CA GLU A 99 16.81 -5.88 0.75
C GLU A 99 17.79 -5.17 1.68
N LEU A 100 19.09 -5.38 1.48
CA LEU A 100 20.15 -4.63 2.13
C LEU A 100 21.04 -4.03 1.06
N ASN A 101 21.12 -2.70 1.00
CA ASN A 101 21.91 -1.98 0.00
C ASN A 101 21.60 -2.44 -1.45
N GLY A 102 20.32 -2.67 -1.76
CA GLY A 102 19.85 -3.17 -3.07
C GLY A 102 20.07 -4.67 -3.30
N LYS A 103 20.68 -5.40 -2.37
CA LYS A 103 20.82 -6.87 -2.45
C LYS A 103 19.62 -7.53 -1.78
N LEU A 104 18.92 -8.39 -2.51
CA LEU A 104 17.83 -9.20 -1.98
C LEU A 104 18.35 -10.17 -0.92
N LEU A 105 17.76 -10.09 0.28
CA LEU A 105 18.05 -11.00 1.41
C LEU A 105 16.94 -12.01 1.61
N PHE A 106 15.68 -11.55 1.60
CA PHE A 106 14.50 -12.41 1.79
C PHE A 106 13.40 -12.05 0.78
N ILE A 107 12.61 -13.03 0.39
CA ILE A 107 11.44 -12.87 -0.50
C ILE A 107 10.37 -13.91 -0.17
N ASN A 108 9.09 -13.56 -0.32
CA ASN A 108 8.03 -14.56 -0.23
C ASN A 108 8.04 -15.45 -1.48
N THR A 109 8.00 -16.76 -1.28
CA THR A 109 7.98 -17.76 -2.37
C THR A 109 6.58 -18.34 -2.59
N GLU A 110 5.72 -18.23 -1.58
CA GLU A 110 4.33 -18.67 -1.63
C GLU A 110 3.41 -17.54 -2.10
N HIS A 111 2.32 -17.93 -2.77
CA HIS A 111 1.29 -17.01 -3.23
C HIS A 111 0.39 -16.59 -2.07
N HIS A 112 0.41 -15.30 -1.72
CA HIS A 112 -0.46 -14.72 -0.71
C HIS A 112 -1.60 -13.94 -1.36
N GLY A 113 -2.64 -14.66 -1.75
CA GLY A 113 -3.82 -14.10 -2.41
C GLY A 113 -4.73 -13.34 -1.46
N VAL A 114 -5.31 -12.24 -1.94
CA VAL A 114 -6.30 -11.41 -1.21
C VAL A 114 -7.48 -11.09 -2.13
N LYS A 115 -8.66 -10.93 -1.56
CA LYS A 115 -9.92 -10.68 -2.29
C LYS A 115 -10.22 -9.20 -2.46
N LEU A 116 -9.79 -8.36 -1.53
CA LEU A 116 -10.04 -6.91 -1.49
C LEU A 116 -11.52 -6.52 -1.49
N ASP A 117 -12.41 -7.43 -1.08
CA ASP A 117 -13.86 -7.23 -0.95
C ASP A 117 -14.29 -6.98 0.51
N GLY A 118 -13.33 -6.83 1.42
CA GLY A 118 -13.56 -6.68 2.86
C GLY A 118 -13.70 -8.00 3.63
N SER A 119 -13.66 -9.16 2.95
CA SER A 119 -13.74 -10.48 3.60
C SER A 119 -12.38 -11.09 3.96
N ASP A 120 -11.27 -10.43 3.59
CA ASP A 120 -9.92 -10.88 3.92
C ASP A 120 -9.70 -10.86 5.43
N GLN A 121 -9.16 -11.96 5.97
CA GLN A 121 -8.74 -12.02 7.37
C GLN A 121 -7.47 -11.17 7.55
N GLN A 122 -7.57 -10.14 8.38
CA GLN A 122 -6.46 -9.25 8.72
C GLN A 122 -6.03 -9.47 10.18
N PRO A 123 -4.72 -9.42 10.50
CA PRO A 123 -3.62 -9.11 9.58
C PRO A 123 -3.26 -10.28 8.65
N VAL A 124 -2.98 -9.96 7.38
CA VAL A 124 -2.45 -10.96 6.43
C VAL A 124 -1.03 -11.34 6.84
N ARG A 125 -0.75 -12.64 6.98
CA ARG A 125 0.57 -13.13 7.41
C ARG A 125 1.38 -13.59 6.20
N ILE A 126 2.51 -12.94 5.96
CA ILE A 126 3.39 -13.17 4.81
C ILE A 126 4.71 -13.78 5.28
N LYS A 127 4.99 -15.02 4.86
CA LYS A 127 6.27 -15.67 5.16
C LYS A 127 7.28 -15.30 4.07
N VAL A 128 8.45 -14.83 4.46
CA VAL A 128 9.58 -14.61 3.55
C VAL A 128 10.69 -15.61 3.86
N ASP A 129 11.34 -16.08 2.81
CA ASP A 129 12.45 -17.02 2.87
C ASP A 129 13.73 -16.36 2.35
N PRO A 130 14.91 -16.73 2.86
CA PRO A 130 16.17 -16.19 2.40
C PRO A 130 16.44 -16.60 0.96
N VAL A 131 17.06 -15.71 0.20
CA VAL A 131 17.61 -16.06 -1.11
C VAL A 131 18.71 -17.10 -0.90
N ARG A 132 18.67 -18.18 -1.68
CA ARG A 132 19.69 -19.24 -1.67
C ARG A 132 20.98 -18.79 -2.34
#